data_AF-A0A6M2BVF5-F1
#
_entry.id   AF-A0A6M2BVF5-F1
#
_cell.length_a   1.000
_cell.length_b   1.000
_cell.length_c   1.000
_cell.angle_alpha   90.00
_cell.angle_beta   90.00
_cell.angle_gamma   90.00
#
_symmetry.space_group_name_H-M   'P 1'
#
loop_
_entity.id
_entity.type
_entity.pdbx_description
1 polymer ?
#
loop_
_entity_poly.entity_id
_entity_poly.type
_entity_poly.pdbx_seq_one_letter_code
_entity_poly.pdbx_strand_id
1 'polypeptide(L)'
;MAHPAVAEAVVIAVPHARWTERPLAVVVRKPGTDVSPTQLHAHLDGKFAKWWLPDGYEFVEQIPRTSTGKFQKLKVREMFADRQPDAALQERRQPGPGARFR
;
A
#
# COMPACT_ATOMS: atom_id res chain seq x y z
N MET A 1 13.08 -8.71 -0.21
CA MET A 1 11.62 -8.67 0.05
C MET A 1 11.34 -9.29 1.40
N ALA A 2 10.59 -8.61 2.27
CA ALA A 2 10.42 -9.00 3.68
C ALA A 2 9.39 -10.12 3.91
N HIS A 3 8.37 -10.23 3.04
CA HIS A 3 7.38 -11.30 3.08
C HIS A 3 7.70 -12.39 2.02
N PRO A 4 7.71 -13.69 2.36
CA PRO A 4 8.14 -14.75 1.46
C PRO A 4 7.25 -14.90 0.22
N ALA A 5 5.95 -14.61 0.32
CA ALA A 5 4.99 -14.67 -0.78
C ALA A 5 4.98 -13.44 -1.70
N VAL A 6 5.75 -12.40 -1.39
CA VAL A 6 5.79 -11.16 -2.19
C VAL A 6 6.99 -11.18 -3.13
N ALA A 7 6.73 -11.05 -4.42
CA ALA A 7 7.75 -10.88 -5.44
C ALA A 7 8.18 -9.41 -5.48
N GLU A 8 7.21 -8.51 -5.64
CA GLU A 8 7.41 -7.08 -5.82
C GLU A 8 6.33 -6.28 -5.08
N ALA A 9 6.67 -5.08 -4.65
CA ALA A 9 5.72 -4.19 -3.99
C ALA A 9 6.17 -2.74 -4.17
N VAL A 10 5.20 -1.86 -4.42
CA VAL A 10 5.39 -0.41 -4.43
C VAL A 10 4.29 0.24 -3.60
N VAL A 11 4.65 1.23 -2.79
CA VAL A 11 3.69 2.03 -2.04
C VAL A 11 3.52 3.37 -2.73
N ILE A 12 2.28 3.74 -3.00
CA ILE A 12 1.90 5.02 -3.60
C ILE A 12 0.91 5.75 -2.69
N ALA A 13 0.87 7.07 -2.81
CA ALA A 13 -0.15 7.89 -2.18
C ALA A 13 -1.38 7.96 -3.09
N VAL A 14 -2.56 7.63 -2.56
CA VAL A 14 -3.85 7.75 -3.24
C VAL A 14 -4.75 8.78 -2.53
N PRO A 15 -5.58 9.54 -3.26
CA PRO A 15 -6.47 10.53 -2.67
C PRO A 15 -7.40 9.97 -1.59
N HIS A 16 -7.66 10.74 -0.55
CA HIS A 16 -8.55 10.37 0.54
C HIS A 16 -9.35 11.54 1.11
N ALA A 17 -10.67 11.38 1.21
CA ALA A 17 -11.60 12.45 1.61
C ALA A 17 -11.26 13.13 2.95
N ARG A 18 -10.84 12.36 3.96
CA ARG A 18 -10.54 12.88 5.31
C ARG A 18 -9.08 13.32 5.55
N TRP A 19 -8.13 12.80 4.77
CA TRP A 19 -6.69 12.94 5.08
C TRP A 19 -5.86 13.40 3.88
N THR A 20 -6.52 13.86 2.82
CA THR A 20 -5.95 14.25 1.53
C THR A 20 -5.33 13.08 0.76
N GLU A 21 -4.41 12.32 1.37
CA GLU A 21 -3.76 11.17 0.76
C GLU A 21 -3.55 10.02 1.77
N ARG A 22 -3.52 8.79 1.26
CA ARG A 22 -3.26 7.58 2.05
C ARG A 22 -2.34 6.60 1.32
N PRO A 23 -1.49 5.84 2.05
CA PRO A 23 -0.62 4.85 1.44
C PRO A 23 -1.42 3.63 0.95
N LEU A 24 -1.31 3.35 -0.34
CA LEU A 24 -1.77 2.12 -0.99
C LEU A 24 -0.55 1.28 -1.38
N ALA A 25 -0.53 0.02 -0.98
CA ALA A 25 0.48 -0.95 -1.40
C ALA A 25 0.00 -1.71 -2.63
N VAL A 26 0.75 -1.64 -3.72
CA VAL A 26 0.53 -2.44 -4.93
C VAL A 26 1.54 -3.57 -4.92
N VAL A 27 1.07 -4.82 -4.98
CA VAL A 27 1.82 -6.02 -4.65
C VAL A 27 1.73 -7.04 -5.79
N VAL A 28 2.87 -7.61 -6.15
CA VAL A 28 2.96 -8.79 -7.03
C VAL A 28 3.30 -9.99 -6.17
N ARG A 29 2.44 -11.01 -6.22
CA ARG A 29 2.69 -12.28 -5.52
C ARG A 29 3.73 -13.11 -6.26
N LYS A 30 4.45 -13.96 -5.55
CA LYS A 30 5.27 -14.97 -6.22
C LYS A 30 4.37 -16.03 -6.86
N PRO A 31 4.78 -16.62 -7.99
CA PRO A 31 4.04 -17.72 -8.61
C PRO A 31 3.78 -18.86 -7.60
N GLY A 32 2.55 -19.38 -7.58
CA GLY A 32 2.15 -20.47 -6.69
C GLY A 32 2.02 -20.08 -5.21
N THR A 33 2.10 -18.79 -4.88
CA THR A 33 1.87 -18.30 -3.51
C THR A 33 0.62 -17.46 -3.45
N ASP A 34 -0.09 -17.55 -2.34
CA ASP A 34 -1.20 -16.66 -2.02
C ASP A 34 -0.90 -15.90 -0.73
N VAL A 35 -1.32 -14.64 -0.69
CA VAL A 35 -1.24 -13.80 0.52
C VAL A 35 -2.35 -12.77 0.49
N SER A 36 -3.05 -12.64 1.60
CA SER A 36 -4.14 -11.69 1.77
C SER A 36 -3.65 -10.30 2.21
N PRO A 37 -4.45 -9.24 2.01
CA PRO A 37 -4.19 -7.92 2.59
C PRO A 37 -3.99 -7.96 4.11
N THR A 38 -4.79 -8.76 4.80
CA THR A 38 -4.73 -8.90 6.27
C THR A 38 -3.43 -9.55 6.73
N GLN A 39 -2.95 -10.57 6.00
CA GLN A 39 -1.66 -11.22 6.28
C GLN A 39 -0.48 -10.25 6.04
N LEU A 40 -0.53 -9.46 4.96
CA LEU A 40 0.49 -8.45 4.69
C LEU A 40 0.48 -7.33 5.74
N HIS A 41 -0.71 -6.85 6.13
CA HIS A 41 -0.83 -5.85 7.17
C HIS A 41 -0.32 -6.36 8.51
N ALA A 42 -0.71 -7.58 8.93
CA ALA A 42 -0.23 -8.21 10.15
C ALA A 42 1.29 -8.45 10.14
N HIS A 43 1.89 -8.72 8.97
CA HIS A 43 3.34 -8.86 8.85
C HIS A 43 4.10 -7.55 9.09
N LEU A 44 3.47 -6.41 8.82
CA LEU A 44 4.03 -5.07 9.03
C LEU A 44 3.64 -4.49 10.40
N ASP A 45 2.51 -4.90 10.96
CA ASP A 45 2.07 -4.50 12.29
C ASP A 45 3.10 -4.92 13.36
N GLY A 46 3.34 -4.04 14.32
CA GLY A 46 4.40 -4.20 15.32
C GLY A 46 5.83 -3.94 14.83
N LYS A 47 6.09 -3.85 13.52
CA LYS A 47 7.41 -3.45 12.97
C LYS A 47 7.49 -1.96 12.64
N PHE A 48 6.35 -1.37 12.33
CA PHE A 48 6.22 0.06 12.01
C PHE A 48 5.10 0.68 12.83
N ALA A 49 5.15 2.01 12.96
CA ALA A 49 4.05 2.72 13.59
C ALA A 49 2.76 2.53 12.79
N LYS A 50 1.63 2.35 13.46
CA LYS A 50 0.32 2.11 12.80
C LYS A 50 -0.02 3.17 11.76
N TRP A 51 0.41 4.41 11.99
CA TRP A 51 0.22 5.53 11.08
C TRP A 51 1.12 5.51 9.83
N TRP A 52 2.02 4.54 9.67
CA TRP A 52 2.79 4.29 8.43
C TRP A 52 2.26 3.15 7.58
N LEU A 53 1.42 2.27 8.16
CA LEU A 53 0.96 1.08 7.46
C LEU A 53 0.07 1.43 6.26
N PRO A 54 0.16 0.68 5.15
CA PRO A 54 -0.79 0.82 4.04
C PRO A 54 -2.23 0.56 4.51
N ASP A 55 -3.17 1.35 3.99
CA ASP A 55 -4.60 1.18 4.25
C ASP A 55 -5.32 0.44 3.15
N GLY A 56 -4.62 0.10 2.09
CA GLY A 56 -5.13 -0.75 1.04
C GLY A 56 -3.98 -1.53 0.43
N TYR A 57 -4.32 -2.71 -0.06
CA TYR A 57 -3.43 -3.61 -0.76
C TYR A 57 -4.09 -4.02 -2.06
N GLU A 58 -3.44 -3.72 -3.17
CA GLU A 58 -3.88 -4.11 -4.51
C GLU A 58 -2.92 -5.14 -5.07
N PHE A 59 -3.46 -6.25 -5.59
CA PHE A 59 -2.67 -7.30 -6.20
C PHE A 59 -2.72 -7.17 -7.71
N VAL A 60 -1.53 -7.13 -8.32
CA VAL A 60 -1.38 -7.03 -9.77
C VAL A 60 -0.43 -8.12 -10.27
N GLU A 61 -0.59 -8.51 -11.53
CA GLU A 61 0.33 -9.45 -12.17
C GLU A 61 1.73 -8.85 -12.35
N GLN A 62 1.79 -7.54 -12.64
CA GLN A 62 3.05 -6.81 -12.81
C GLN A 62 2.90 -5.34 -12.45
N ILE A 63 3.98 -4.75 -11.94
CA ILE A 63 4.05 -3.30 -11.66
C ILE A 63 4.67 -2.60 -12.88
N PRO A 64 4.08 -1.51 -13.39
CA PRO A 64 4.65 -0.72 -14.47
C PRO A 64 6.12 -0.30 -14.21
N ARG A 65 6.99 -0.54 -15.20
CA ARG A 65 8.42 -0.22 -15.14
C ARG A 65 8.88 0.56 -16.36
N THR A 66 9.89 1.41 -16.20
CA THR A 66 10.55 2.13 -17.29
C THR A 66 11.34 1.15 -18.13
N SER A 67 11.81 1.58 -19.31
CA SER A 67 12.71 0.78 -20.16
C SER A 67 14.02 0.39 -19.46
N THR A 68 14.40 1.09 -18.39
CA THR A 68 15.56 0.80 -17.52
C THR A 68 15.21 -0.08 -16.31
N GLY A 69 13.97 -0.59 -16.21
CA GLY A 69 13.52 -1.47 -15.13
C GLY A 69 13.13 -0.76 -13.82
N LYS A 70 13.11 0.57 -13.77
CA LYS A 70 12.68 1.31 -12.56
C LYS A 70 11.16 1.36 -12.47
N PHE A 71 10.59 1.34 -11.27
CA PHE A 71 9.14 1.48 -11.08
C PHE A 71 8.63 2.83 -11.59
N GLN A 72 7.61 2.82 -12.45
CA GLN A 72 6.91 4.01 -12.93
C GLN A 72 5.83 4.42 -11.93
N LYS A 73 6.24 5.00 -10.80
CA LYS A 73 5.32 5.40 -9.71
C LYS A 73 4.18 6.32 -10.15
N LEU A 74 4.42 7.20 -11.13
CA LEU A 74 3.40 8.07 -11.71
C LEU A 74 2.29 7.27 -12.39
N LYS A 75 2.67 6.35 -13.29
CA LYS A 75 1.73 5.47 -13.97
C LYS A 75 0.97 4.56 -13.01
N VAL A 76 1.64 4.06 -11.97
CA VAL A 76 0.98 3.29 -10.91
C VAL A 76 -0.04 4.16 -10.18
N ARG A 77 0.29 5.43 -9.84
CA ARG A 77 -0.64 6.35 -9.21
C ARG A 77 -1.85 6.64 -10.10
N GLU A 78 -1.64 6.83 -11.41
CA GLU A 78 -2.73 7.01 -12.37
C GLU A 78 -3.67 5.80 -12.43
N MET A 79 -3.12 4.58 -12.43
CA MET A 79 -3.91 3.34 -12.44
C MET A 79 -4.79 3.17 -11.19
N PHE A 80 -4.41 3.79 -10.06
CA PHE A 80 -5.10 3.66 -8.78
C PHE A 80 -5.58 5.02 -8.23
N ALA A 81 -5.72 6.04 -9.09
CA ALA A 81 -6.06 7.40 -8.66
C ALA A 81 -7.44 7.47 -7.99
N ASP A 82 -8.39 6.66 -8.46
CA ASP A 82 -9.75 6.60 -7.92
C ASP A 82 -9.89 5.57 -6.78
N ARG A 83 -8.78 4.92 -6.40
CA ARG A 83 -8.84 3.84 -5.42
C ARG A 83 -8.98 4.39 -4.01
N GLN A 84 -10.14 4.14 -3.42
CA GLN A 84 -10.32 4.36 -1.99
C GLN A 84 -9.64 3.25 -1.18
N PRO A 85 -8.91 3.57 -0.11
CA PRO A 85 -8.36 2.57 0.80
C PRO A 85 -9.45 1.74 1.50
N ASP A 86 -9.07 0.58 2.01
CA ASP A 86 -9.97 -0.38 2.66
C ASP A 86 -10.45 0.16 4.01
N ALA A 87 -11.77 0.40 4.12
CA ALA A 87 -12.41 0.95 5.30
C ALA A 87 -12.10 0.17 6.58
N ALA A 88 -11.97 -1.16 6.50
CA ALA A 88 -11.71 -2.03 7.66
C ALA A 88 -10.32 -1.81 8.28
N LEU A 89 -9.35 -1.33 7.50
CA LEU A 89 -8.00 -0.99 7.98
C LEU A 89 -7.92 0.43 8.53
N GLN A 90 -8.89 1.29 8.21
CA GLN A 90 -8.91 2.69 8.65
C GLN A 90 -9.32 2.85 10.11
N GLU A 91 -10.28 2.06 10.59
CA GLU A 91 -10.81 2.14 11.96
C GLU A 91 -9.79 1.76 13.03
N ARG A 92 -8.78 0.97 12.66
CA ARG A 92 -7.75 0.46 13.60
C ARG A 92 -6.59 1.43 13.80
N ARG A 93 -6.60 2.58 13.11
CA ARG A 93 -5.42 3.45 13.00
C ARG A 93 -5.42 4.57 14.03
N GLN A 94 -4.27 4.75 14.68
CA GLN A 94 -3.99 5.91 15.53
C GLN A 94 -3.46 7.07 14.66
N PRO A 95 -3.84 8.33 14.95
CA PRO A 95 -3.26 9.48 14.26
C PRO A 95 -1.76 9.57 14.54
N GLY A 96 -0.98 9.91 13.51
CA GLY A 96 0.46 10.14 13.67
C GLY A 96 0.76 11.38 14.53
N PRO A 97 1.93 11.43 15.21
CA PRO A 97 2.32 12.59 15.98
C PRO A 97 2.44 13.82 15.07
N GLY A 98 1.73 14.90 15.40
CA GLY A 98 1.81 16.18 14.67
C GLY A 98 0.68 16.48 13.70
N ALA A 99 -0.33 15.61 13.53
CA ALA A 99 -1.56 15.94 12.79
C ALA A 99 -2.46 16.93 13.56
N ARG A 100 -1.96 18.14 13.84
CA ARG A 100 -2.80 19.27 14.21
C ARG A 100 -3.33 19.86 12.91
N PHE A 101 -4.57 19.52 12.58
CA PHE A 101 -5.33 20.28 11.59
C PHE A 101 -5.43 21.71 12.14
N ARG A 102 -4.70 22.64 11.50
CA ARG A 102 -4.94 24.07 11.70
C ARG A 102 -6.21 24.47 10.99
#